data_AF-A0A1W1US60-F1
#
_entry.id   AF-A0A1W1US60-F1
#
_cell.length_a   1.000
_cell.length_b   1.000
_cell.length_c   1.000
_cell.angle_alpha   90.00
_cell.angle_beta   90.00
_cell.angle_gamma   90.00
#
_symmetry.space_group_name_H-M   'P 1'
#
loop_
_entity.id
_entity.type
_entity.pdbx_description
1 polymer ?
#
loop_
_entity_poly.entity_id
_entity_poly.type
_entity_poly.pdbx_seq_one_letter_code
_entity_poly.pdbx_strand_id
1 'polypeptide(L)'
;MNKENSHKTILTFSIIFLVVTSVIFAYSKLKYNSYLSELNNLESLKKELQNIKEEVEVNSKSLAIKEKDLNDKSIEFFTTYGFDYLKEDDELVQEEVKRLQDENNRIKNDLKEELKKYIHYFDGEYYESEDFSGLVAKITSLDDREISEQLNPDIYSQLAIDGFMNEAKKTGTIAYLNSINGESKFNNLLLFLTAIYSDNLYEVSHDLTDIPENLNSIYNNVLTTHQIFKTLESFELNTGTLTSTNLNELVYNTEAFVRKYYENQAVIAKLTGETYEKSE
;
A
#
# COMPACT_ATOMS: atom_id res chain seq x y z
N MET A 1 -91.25 87.40 -7.60
CA MET A 1 -89.97 86.66 -7.78
C MET A 1 -89.37 87.10 -9.11
N ASN A 2 -88.29 87.87 -9.06
CA ASN A 2 -87.68 88.54 -10.22
C ASN A 2 -86.90 87.55 -11.10
N LYS A 3 -87.18 87.54 -12.40
CA LYS A 3 -86.45 86.75 -13.43
C LYS A 3 -84.93 86.94 -13.37
N GLU A 4 -84.46 88.12 -12.98
CA GLU A 4 -83.02 88.43 -12.83
C GLU A 4 -82.30 87.60 -11.75
N ASN A 5 -82.96 87.27 -10.63
CA ASN A 5 -82.33 86.49 -9.57
C ASN A 5 -82.22 85.01 -9.96
N SER A 6 -83.17 84.48 -10.73
CA SER A 6 -83.15 83.08 -11.21
C SER A 6 -81.99 82.83 -12.19
N HIS A 7 -81.77 83.76 -13.14
CA HIS A 7 -80.66 83.65 -14.09
C HIS A 7 -79.28 83.74 -13.42
N LYS A 8 -79.12 84.61 -12.41
CA LYS A 8 -77.88 84.68 -11.64
C LYS A 8 -77.61 83.39 -10.87
N THR A 9 -78.61 82.81 -10.21
CA THR A 9 -78.46 81.55 -9.47
C THR A 9 -78.10 80.38 -10.39
N ILE A 10 -78.74 80.28 -11.56
CA ILE A 10 -78.42 79.23 -12.56
C ILE A 10 -76.99 79.42 -13.08
N LEU A 11 -76.57 80.65 -13.40
CA LEU A 11 -75.21 80.95 -13.86
C LEU A 11 -74.17 80.54 -12.81
N THR A 12 -74.38 80.91 -11.54
CA THR A 12 -73.49 80.52 -10.44
C THR A 12 -73.42 79.00 -10.29
N PHE A 13 -74.55 78.30 -10.39
CA PHE A 13 -74.58 76.84 -10.33
C PHE A 13 -73.86 76.19 -11.52
N SER A 14 -74.01 76.72 -12.73
CA SER A 14 -73.28 76.25 -13.92
C SER A 14 -71.77 76.48 -13.80
N ILE A 15 -71.34 77.60 -13.24
CA ILE A 15 -69.91 77.87 -12.97
C ILE A 15 -69.37 76.87 -11.95
N ILE A 16 -70.08 76.65 -10.84
CA ILE A 16 -69.68 75.66 -9.82
C ILE A 16 -69.62 74.26 -10.42
N PHE A 17 -70.63 73.87 -11.20
CA PHE A 17 -70.66 72.58 -11.88
C PHE A 17 -69.50 72.42 -12.86
N LEU A 18 -69.17 73.45 -13.63
CA LEU A 18 -68.05 73.46 -14.56
C LEU A 18 -66.70 73.35 -13.83
N VAL A 19 -66.54 74.03 -12.69
CA VAL A 19 -65.34 73.92 -11.85
C VAL A 19 -65.22 72.51 -11.27
N VAL A 20 -66.29 71.96 -10.70
CA VAL A 20 -66.29 70.61 -10.10
C VAL A 20 -65.99 69.54 -11.16
N THR A 21 -66.64 69.59 -12.32
CA THR A 21 -66.38 68.66 -13.42
C THR A 21 -64.95 68.81 -13.97
N SER A 22 -64.42 70.02 -14.04
CA SER A 22 -63.03 70.26 -14.46
C SER A 22 -62.03 69.66 -13.45
N VAL A 23 -62.29 69.79 -12.15
CA VAL A 23 -61.46 69.19 -11.09
C VAL A 23 -61.51 67.65 -11.14
N ILE A 24 -62.70 67.07 -11.31
CA ILE A 24 -62.89 65.61 -11.44
C ILE A 24 -62.15 65.10 -12.69
N PHE A 25 -62.25 65.81 -13.81
CA PHE A 25 -61.57 65.45 -15.05
C PHE A 25 -60.05 65.54 -14.91
N ALA A 26 -59.53 66.60 -14.29
CA ALA A 26 -58.10 66.75 -14.03
C ALA A 26 -57.57 65.64 -13.11
N TYR A 27 -58.29 65.32 -12.03
CA TYR A 27 -57.92 64.22 -11.13
C TYR A 27 -57.94 62.86 -11.83
N SER A 28 -58.96 62.59 -12.64
CA SER A 28 -59.08 61.35 -13.42
C SER A 28 -57.94 61.20 -14.43
N LYS A 29 -57.55 62.29 -15.10
CA LYS A 29 -56.42 62.31 -16.04
C LYS A 29 -55.09 62.08 -15.34
N LEU A 30 -54.86 62.71 -14.19
CA LEU A 30 -53.64 62.49 -13.39
C LEU A 30 -53.53 61.04 -12.91
N LYS A 31 -54.64 60.45 -12.42
CA LYS A 31 -54.69 59.06 -11.98
C LYS A 31 -54.46 58.08 -13.13
N TYR A 32 -55.05 58.35 -14.30
CA TYR A 32 -54.83 57.55 -15.51
C TYR A 32 -53.37 57.60 -15.98
N ASN A 33 -52.75 58.78 -15.95
CA ASN A 33 -51.33 58.93 -16.29
C ASN A 33 -50.41 58.21 -15.28
N SER A 34 -50.74 58.25 -13.98
CA SER A 34 -50.02 57.49 -12.94
C SER A 34 -50.12 55.98 -13.20
N TYR A 35 -51.32 55.49 -13.50
CA TYR A 35 -51.55 54.09 -13.82
C TYR A 35 -50.78 53.63 -15.07
N LEU A 36 -50.76 54.45 -16.14
CA LEU A 36 -49.95 54.16 -17.33
C LEU A 36 -48.45 54.12 -17.02
N SER A 37 -47.96 55.02 -16.15
CA SER A 37 -46.56 55.01 -15.72
C SER A 37 -46.21 53.76 -14.91
N GLU A 38 -47.10 53.31 -14.03
CA GLU A 38 -46.93 52.07 -13.26
C GLU A 38 -46.96 50.83 -14.16
N LEU A 39 -47.85 50.81 -15.16
CA LEU A 39 -47.94 49.72 -16.14
C LEU A 39 -46.63 49.59 -16.95
N ASN A 40 -46.10 50.71 -17.44
CA ASN A 40 -44.83 50.73 -18.18
C ASN A 40 -43.65 50.30 -17.31
N ASN A 41 -43.61 50.72 -16.04
CA ASN A 41 -42.59 50.27 -15.09
C ASN A 41 -42.68 48.77 -14.83
N LEU A 42 -43.88 48.22 -14.68
CA LEU A 42 -44.10 46.79 -14.47
C LEU A 42 -43.69 45.96 -15.69
N GLU A 43 -43.96 46.46 -16.90
CA GLU A 43 -43.52 45.82 -18.15
C GLU A 43 -41.99 45.85 -18.29
N SER A 44 -41.35 46.97 -17.95
CA SER A 44 -39.88 47.07 -17.88
C SER A 44 -39.28 46.09 -16.87
N LEU A 45 -39.85 46.04 -15.66
CA LEU A 45 -39.38 45.14 -14.60
C LEU A 45 -39.57 43.66 -14.97
N LYS A 46 -40.65 43.32 -15.67
CA LYS A 46 -40.88 41.97 -16.20
C LYS A 46 -39.83 41.58 -17.23
N LYS A 47 -39.43 42.52 -18.10
CA LYS A 47 -38.37 42.32 -19.09
C LYS A 47 -37.00 42.16 -18.43
N GLU A 48 -36.68 42.98 -17.42
CA GLU A 48 -35.45 42.82 -16.64
C GLU A 48 -35.40 41.47 -15.92
N LEU A 49 -36.48 41.05 -15.29
CA LEU A 49 -36.57 39.75 -14.61
C LEU A 49 -36.41 38.58 -15.60
N GLN A 50 -36.92 38.72 -16.83
CA GLN A 50 -36.70 37.73 -17.87
C GLN A 50 -35.23 37.68 -18.31
N ASN A 51 -34.59 38.83 -18.53
CA ASN A 51 -33.17 38.90 -18.88
C ASN A 51 -32.29 38.27 -17.79
N ILE A 52 -32.57 38.56 -16.51
CA ILE A 52 -31.84 37.96 -15.37
C ILE A 52 -32.03 36.44 -15.35
N LYS A 53 -33.24 35.94 -15.61
CA LYS A 53 -33.48 34.49 -15.67
C LYS A 53 -32.68 33.82 -16.79
N GLU A 54 -32.67 34.42 -17.97
CA GLU A 54 -31.89 33.93 -19.11
C GLU A 54 -30.38 33.94 -18.78
N GLU A 55 -29.88 35.00 -18.15
CA GLU A 55 -28.48 35.10 -17.71
C GLU A 55 -28.11 34.04 -16.65
N VAL A 56 -28.98 33.80 -15.67
CA VAL A 56 -28.80 32.74 -14.66
C VAL A 56 -28.79 31.35 -15.31
N GLU A 57 -29.67 31.11 -16.29
CA GLU A 57 -29.70 29.84 -17.01
C GLU A 57 -28.42 29.62 -17.83
N VAL A 58 -27.94 30.66 -18.52
CA VAL A 58 -26.68 30.59 -19.27
C VAL A 58 -25.49 30.36 -18.34
N ASN A 59 -25.42 31.11 -17.23
CA ASN A 59 -24.33 30.99 -16.26
C ASN A 59 -24.31 29.63 -15.56
N SER A 60 -25.48 29.10 -15.18
CA SER A 60 -25.57 27.76 -14.56
C SER A 60 -25.13 26.65 -15.52
N LYS A 61 -25.52 26.72 -16.79
CA LYS A 61 -25.03 25.79 -17.82
C LYS A 61 -23.51 25.92 -18.03
N SER A 62 -22.99 27.13 -18.06
CA SER A 62 -21.54 27.37 -18.19
C SER A 62 -20.76 26.80 -17.00
N LEU A 63 -21.30 26.94 -15.78
CA LEU A 63 -20.69 26.44 -14.55
C LEU A 63 -20.64 24.90 -14.57
N ALA A 64 -21.75 24.24 -14.92
CA ALA A 64 -21.78 22.78 -15.05
C ALA A 64 -20.81 22.23 -16.12
N ILE A 65 -20.65 22.93 -17.24
CA ILE A 65 -19.66 22.56 -18.28
C ILE A 65 -18.23 22.70 -17.73
N LYS A 66 -17.94 23.79 -17.01
CA LYS A 66 -16.62 24.01 -16.40
C LYS A 66 -16.30 23.00 -15.31
N GLU A 67 -17.26 22.64 -14.47
CA GLU A 67 -17.09 21.60 -13.44
C GLU A 67 -16.78 20.25 -14.09
N LYS A 68 -17.49 19.90 -15.16
CA LYS A 68 -17.20 18.69 -15.91
C LYS A 68 -15.80 18.70 -16.52
N ASP A 69 -15.41 19.80 -17.20
CA ASP A 69 -14.08 19.93 -17.81
C ASP A 69 -12.97 19.85 -16.75
N LEU A 70 -13.18 20.46 -15.57
CA LEU A 70 -12.25 20.36 -14.45
C LEU A 70 -12.11 18.92 -13.94
N ASN A 71 -13.23 18.21 -13.80
CA ASN A 71 -13.22 16.81 -13.36
C ASN A 71 -12.56 15.89 -14.39
N ASP A 72 -12.87 16.06 -15.68
CA ASP A 72 -12.26 15.30 -16.76
C ASP A 72 -10.74 15.53 -16.81
N LYS A 73 -10.28 16.79 -16.66
CA LYS A 73 -8.86 17.14 -16.53
C LYS A 73 -8.22 16.56 -15.27
N SER A 74 -8.95 16.48 -14.16
CA SER A 74 -8.46 15.88 -12.91
C SER A 74 -8.23 14.38 -13.07
N ILE A 75 -9.15 13.68 -13.73
CA ILE A 75 -9.01 12.25 -14.05
C ILE A 75 -7.85 12.04 -15.04
N GLU A 76 -7.73 12.88 -16.06
CA GLU A 76 -6.61 12.83 -17.01
C GLU A 76 -5.27 13.02 -16.29
N PHE A 77 -5.19 13.99 -15.37
CA PHE A 77 -3.99 14.24 -14.57
C PHE A 77 -3.64 13.02 -13.71
N PHE A 78 -4.60 12.48 -12.95
CA PHE A 78 -4.38 11.30 -12.12
C PHE A 78 -3.94 10.10 -12.96
N THR A 79 -4.56 9.87 -14.12
CA THR A 79 -4.20 8.77 -15.02
C THR A 79 -2.80 8.93 -15.61
N THR A 80 -2.40 10.18 -15.91
CA THR A 80 -1.10 10.48 -16.52
C THR A 80 0.04 10.43 -15.52
N TYR A 81 -0.16 10.99 -14.32
CA TYR A 81 0.89 11.22 -13.34
C TYR A 81 0.82 10.32 -12.10
N GLY A 82 -0.30 9.61 -11.91
CA GLY A 82 -0.48 8.62 -10.84
C GLY A 82 -0.83 9.18 -9.46
N PHE A 83 -1.09 10.48 -9.33
CA PHE A 83 -1.49 11.10 -8.06
C PHE A 83 -2.53 12.21 -8.24
N ASP A 84 -3.27 12.47 -7.17
CA ASP A 84 -4.31 13.52 -7.14
C ASP A 84 -3.71 14.83 -6.61
N TYR A 85 -3.59 15.83 -7.47
CA TYR A 85 -3.04 17.15 -7.12
C TYR A 85 -3.96 17.96 -6.19
N LEU A 86 -5.18 17.49 -5.93
CA LEU A 86 -6.11 18.08 -4.98
C LEU A 86 -5.90 17.58 -3.54
N LYS A 87 -5.14 16.49 -3.35
CA LYS A 87 -4.76 16.00 -2.02
C LYS A 87 -3.59 16.81 -1.46
N GLU A 88 -3.56 16.96 -0.14
CA GLU A 88 -2.40 17.55 0.53
C GLU A 88 -1.18 16.62 0.39
N ASP A 89 0.02 17.21 0.26
CA ASP A 89 1.27 16.47 0.07
C ASP A 89 1.46 15.39 1.16
N ASP A 90 1.09 15.70 2.41
CA ASP A 90 1.18 14.77 3.53
C ASP A 90 0.24 13.56 3.36
N GLU A 91 -0.97 13.74 2.82
CA GLU A 91 -1.91 12.65 2.57
C GLU A 91 -1.40 11.70 1.47
N LEU A 92 -0.81 12.26 0.41
CA LEU A 92 -0.19 11.48 -0.67
C LEU A 92 1.00 10.66 -0.18
N VAL A 93 1.84 11.26 0.67
CA VAL A 93 2.98 10.59 1.29
C VAL A 93 2.51 9.42 2.17
N GLN A 94 1.50 9.63 3.02
CA GLN A 94 0.99 8.57 3.90
C GLN A 94 0.33 7.43 3.11
N GLU A 95 -0.39 7.74 2.03
CA GLU A 95 -0.99 6.73 1.15
C GLU A 95 0.10 5.86 0.49
N GLU A 96 1.16 6.47 -0.02
CA GLU A 96 2.27 5.75 -0.65
C GLU A 96 3.08 4.93 0.38
N VAL A 97 3.36 5.48 1.56
CA VAL A 97 4.03 4.74 2.65
C VAL A 97 3.23 3.51 3.02
N LYS A 98 1.91 3.66 3.21
CA LYS A 98 1.03 2.53 3.53
C LYS A 98 1.01 1.49 2.41
N ARG A 99 0.93 1.93 1.15
CA ARG A 99 0.96 1.03 -0.01
C ARG A 99 2.26 0.20 -0.04
N LEU A 100 3.41 0.84 0.20
CA LEU A 100 4.72 0.19 0.25
C LEU A 100 4.86 -0.76 1.45
N GLN A 101 4.30 -0.40 2.62
CA GLN A 101 4.26 -1.27 3.80
C GLN A 101 3.40 -2.52 3.55
N ASP A 102 2.22 -2.36 2.94
CA ASP A 102 1.35 -3.47 2.56
C ASP A 102 2.03 -4.37 1.51
N GLU A 103 2.76 -3.79 0.56
CA GLU A 103 3.58 -4.52 -0.41
C GLU A 103 4.71 -5.31 0.27
N ASN A 104 5.40 -4.72 1.25
CA ASN A 104 6.44 -5.41 2.03
C ASN A 104 5.90 -6.58 2.85
N ASN A 105 4.70 -6.45 3.43
CA ASN A 105 4.02 -7.55 4.11
C ASN A 105 3.68 -8.70 3.14
N ARG A 106 3.25 -8.37 1.92
CA ARG A 106 3.03 -9.38 0.87
C ARG A 106 4.32 -10.08 0.48
N ILE A 107 5.41 -9.34 0.28
CA ILE A 107 6.73 -9.89 -0.04
C ILE A 107 7.18 -10.90 1.03
N LYS A 108 6.99 -10.59 2.32
CA LYS A 108 7.30 -11.54 3.40
C LYS A 108 6.48 -12.84 3.28
N ASN A 109 5.17 -12.72 3.04
CA ASN A 109 4.32 -13.89 2.87
C ASN A 109 4.70 -14.70 1.62
N ASP A 110 4.96 -14.05 0.49
CA ASP A 110 5.37 -14.71 -0.74
C ASP A 110 6.73 -15.41 -0.58
N LEU A 111 7.67 -14.80 0.14
CA LEU A 111 8.95 -15.42 0.49
C LEU A 111 8.76 -16.65 1.38
N LYS A 112 7.87 -16.58 2.37
CA LYS A 112 7.54 -17.72 3.23
C LYS A 112 6.96 -18.89 2.43
N GLU A 113 6.02 -18.61 1.54
CA GLU A 113 5.42 -19.62 0.66
C GLU A 113 6.42 -20.17 -0.37
N GLU A 114 7.37 -19.35 -0.82
CA GLU A 114 8.48 -19.81 -1.65
C GLU A 114 9.36 -20.81 -0.89
N LEU A 115 9.75 -20.50 0.35
CA LEU A 115 10.53 -21.40 1.19
C LEU A 115 9.82 -22.75 1.43
N LYS A 116 8.50 -22.74 1.64
CA LYS A 116 7.71 -23.97 1.83
C LYS A 116 7.80 -24.95 0.66
N LYS A 117 8.00 -24.48 -0.56
CA LYS A 117 8.19 -25.37 -1.74
C LYS A 117 9.47 -26.21 -1.64
N TYR A 118 10.44 -25.75 -0.84
CA TYR A 118 11.75 -26.37 -0.66
C TYR A 118 11.92 -26.99 0.74
N ILE A 119 10.81 -27.23 1.46
CA ILE A 119 10.83 -27.74 2.84
C ILE A 119 11.71 -28.98 3.04
N HIS A 120 11.75 -29.87 2.04
CA HIS A 120 12.54 -31.11 2.07
C HIS A 120 14.06 -30.91 2.15
N TYR A 121 14.58 -29.71 1.89
CA TYR A 121 16.00 -29.39 2.05
C TYR A 121 16.41 -29.12 3.50
N PHE A 122 15.44 -28.88 4.37
CA PHE A 122 15.66 -28.47 5.75
C PHE A 122 14.55 -29.01 6.67
N ASP A 123 14.14 -30.25 6.42
CA ASP A 123 13.10 -30.94 7.20
C ASP A 123 13.73 -31.91 8.20
N GLY A 124 13.05 -32.14 9.31
CA GLY A 124 13.38 -33.19 10.28
C GLY A 124 13.00 -32.87 11.72
N GLU A 125 12.56 -33.89 12.45
CA GLU A 125 12.19 -33.80 13.88
C GLU A 125 13.41 -33.45 14.77
N TYR A 126 14.63 -33.60 14.25
CA TYR A 126 15.86 -33.32 14.98
C TYR A 126 16.03 -31.84 15.35
N TYR A 127 15.37 -30.92 14.64
CA TYR A 127 15.34 -29.48 14.99
C TYR A 127 14.62 -29.21 16.32
N GLU A 128 13.65 -30.05 16.68
CA GLU A 128 12.87 -29.89 17.91
C GLU A 128 13.57 -30.51 19.15
N SER A 129 14.73 -31.14 18.96
CA SER A 129 15.46 -31.82 20.04
C SER A 129 16.32 -30.85 20.87
N GLU A 130 16.25 -30.94 22.21
CA GLU A 130 17.11 -30.16 23.11
C GLU A 130 18.61 -30.41 22.85
N ASP A 131 18.95 -31.63 22.40
CA ASP A 131 20.31 -32.02 22.04
C ASP A 131 20.85 -31.20 20.85
N PHE A 132 20.00 -30.85 19.88
CA PHE A 132 20.41 -30.08 18.70
C PHE A 132 20.83 -28.64 19.07
N SER A 133 20.00 -27.91 19.82
CA SER A 133 20.32 -26.53 20.24
C SER A 133 21.61 -26.47 21.07
N GLY A 134 21.81 -27.43 21.98
CA GLY A 134 23.03 -27.53 22.78
C GLY A 134 24.28 -27.84 21.94
N LEU A 135 24.12 -28.59 20.85
CA LEU A 135 25.21 -28.97 19.96
C LEU A 135 25.59 -27.83 19.01
N VAL A 136 24.60 -27.09 18.47
CA VAL A 136 24.83 -25.85 17.72
C VAL A 136 25.59 -24.83 18.57
N ALA A 137 25.17 -24.60 19.82
CA ALA A 137 25.84 -23.67 20.74
C ALA A 137 27.30 -24.06 21.04
N LYS A 138 27.58 -25.35 21.21
CA LYS A 138 28.96 -25.84 21.39
C LYS A 138 29.83 -25.53 20.18
N ILE A 139 29.31 -25.75 18.98
CA ILE A 139 30.06 -25.53 17.73
C ILE A 139 30.31 -24.05 17.48
N THR A 140 29.30 -23.21 17.67
CA THR A 140 29.45 -21.75 17.48
C THR A 140 30.33 -21.12 18.56
N SER A 141 30.51 -21.78 19.70
CA SER A 141 31.43 -21.34 20.76
C SER A 141 32.90 -21.74 20.57
N LEU A 142 33.22 -22.55 19.55
CA LEU A 142 34.61 -22.92 19.26
C LEU A 142 35.38 -21.68 18.76
N ASP A 143 36.41 -21.26 19.50
CA ASP A 143 37.29 -20.16 19.11
C ASP A 143 38.18 -20.60 17.92
N ASP A 144 38.30 -19.76 16.89
CA ASP A 144 39.15 -20.00 15.71
C ASP A 144 40.60 -20.39 16.08
N ARG A 145 41.08 -19.91 17.24
CA ARG A 145 42.42 -20.25 17.76
C ARG A 145 42.48 -21.65 18.38
N GLU A 146 41.40 -22.09 19.05
CA GLU A 146 41.30 -23.43 19.60
C GLU A 146 41.12 -24.50 18.52
N ILE A 147 40.50 -24.17 17.38
CA ILE A 147 40.36 -25.12 16.27
C ILE A 147 41.73 -25.61 15.78
N SER A 148 42.76 -24.74 15.70
CA SER A 148 44.08 -25.14 15.21
C SER A 148 44.93 -25.93 16.23
N GLU A 149 44.77 -25.67 17.53
CA GLU A 149 45.52 -26.34 18.60
C GLU A 149 44.78 -27.59 19.16
N GLN A 150 43.46 -27.65 18.97
CA GLN A 150 42.56 -28.73 19.43
C GLN A 150 41.92 -29.52 18.29
N LEU A 151 42.44 -29.45 17.05
CA LEU A 151 42.16 -30.40 15.96
C LEU A 151 42.71 -31.80 16.30
N ASN A 152 42.22 -32.33 17.41
CA ASN A 152 42.27 -33.72 17.78
C ASN A 152 41.43 -34.47 16.73
N PRO A 153 41.82 -35.67 16.27
CA PRO A 153 41.08 -36.45 15.26
C PRO A 153 39.62 -36.80 15.64
N ASP A 154 39.18 -36.39 16.83
CA ASP A 154 37.96 -36.81 17.48
C ASP A 154 37.00 -35.66 17.83
N ILE A 155 37.12 -34.49 17.18
CA ILE A 155 36.13 -33.40 17.26
C ILE A 155 34.69 -33.94 17.11
N TYR A 156 34.53 -34.90 16.19
CA TYR A 156 33.26 -35.57 15.94
C TYR A 156 32.70 -36.30 17.18
N SER A 157 33.54 -36.97 17.98
CA SER A 157 33.12 -37.61 19.23
C SER A 157 33.06 -36.62 20.41
N GLN A 158 33.94 -35.61 20.45
CA GLN A 158 33.95 -34.56 21.49
C GLN A 158 32.68 -33.70 21.45
N LEU A 159 32.17 -33.43 20.24
CA LEU A 159 30.92 -32.71 20.02
C LEU A 159 29.68 -33.61 20.15
N ALA A 160 29.86 -34.91 20.43
CA ALA A 160 28.79 -35.90 20.51
C ALA A 160 27.89 -35.96 19.25
N ILE A 161 28.47 -35.67 18.07
CA ILE A 161 27.75 -35.68 16.79
C ILE A 161 27.16 -37.07 16.49
N ASP A 162 27.83 -38.14 16.92
CA ASP A 162 27.31 -39.51 16.81
C ASP A 162 25.95 -39.70 17.46
N GLY A 163 25.74 -39.10 18.64
CA GLY A 163 24.47 -39.17 19.35
C GLY A 163 23.35 -38.51 18.55
N PHE A 164 23.59 -37.27 18.11
CA PHE A 164 22.66 -36.53 17.25
C PHE A 164 22.35 -37.29 15.96
N MET A 165 23.38 -37.78 15.26
CA MET A 165 23.22 -38.42 13.95
C MET A 165 22.40 -39.71 14.02
N ASN A 166 22.44 -40.45 15.13
CA ASN A 166 21.60 -41.64 15.31
C ASN A 166 20.11 -41.32 15.30
N GLU A 167 19.73 -40.15 15.83
CA GLU A 167 18.35 -39.66 15.80
C GLU A 167 18.03 -38.98 14.46
N ALA A 168 18.92 -38.10 13.99
CA ALA A 168 18.71 -37.33 12.75
C ALA A 168 18.59 -38.22 11.50
N LYS A 169 19.20 -39.42 11.50
CA LYS A 169 19.05 -40.40 10.41
C LYS A 169 17.67 -41.06 10.34
N LYS A 170 16.76 -40.81 11.28
CA LYS A 170 15.42 -41.41 11.30
C LYS A 170 14.38 -40.59 10.53
N THR A 171 14.55 -39.27 10.43
CA THR A 171 13.56 -38.37 9.81
C THR A 171 14.18 -37.29 8.91
N GLY A 172 13.33 -36.70 8.06
CA GLY A 172 13.65 -35.50 7.29
C GLY A 172 14.80 -35.62 6.28
N THR A 173 15.47 -34.49 6.05
CA THR A 173 16.53 -34.34 5.05
C THR A 173 17.72 -35.26 5.31
N ILE A 174 18.17 -35.37 6.56
CA ILE A 174 19.31 -36.21 6.92
C ILE A 174 18.98 -37.70 6.68
N ALA A 175 17.78 -38.17 7.05
CA ALA A 175 17.37 -39.54 6.77
C ALA A 175 17.33 -39.85 5.27
N TYR A 176 16.77 -38.94 4.47
CA TYR A 176 16.73 -39.08 3.02
C TYR A 176 18.15 -39.19 2.44
N LEU A 177 19.02 -38.23 2.74
CA LEU A 177 20.39 -38.22 2.22
C LEU A 177 21.19 -39.42 2.72
N ASN A 178 21.02 -39.84 3.97
CA ASN A 178 21.67 -41.04 4.49
C ASN A 178 21.17 -42.32 3.81
N SER A 179 19.89 -42.40 3.42
CA SER A 179 19.34 -43.60 2.75
C SER A 179 19.91 -43.87 1.36
N ILE A 180 20.39 -42.82 0.68
CA ILE A 180 20.95 -42.88 -0.68
C ILE A 180 22.48 -42.79 -0.71
N ASN A 181 23.12 -42.73 0.46
CA ASN A 181 24.57 -42.71 0.62
C ASN A 181 25.04 -43.82 1.58
N GLY A 182 26.32 -44.17 1.52
CA GLY A 182 26.91 -45.10 2.48
C GLY A 182 27.19 -44.43 3.84
N GLU A 183 27.18 -45.22 4.92
CA GLU A 183 27.51 -44.73 6.25
C GLU A 183 29.02 -44.52 6.42
N SER A 184 29.43 -43.29 6.76
CA SER A 184 30.80 -42.98 7.15
C SER A 184 30.83 -41.76 8.09
N LYS A 185 31.85 -41.65 8.95
CA LYS A 185 32.03 -40.48 9.82
C LYS A 185 32.12 -39.18 9.02
N PHE A 186 32.76 -39.22 7.85
CA PHE A 186 32.88 -38.08 6.95
C PHE A 186 31.52 -37.65 6.38
N ASN A 187 30.73 -38.62 5.90
CA ASN A 187 29.38 -38.34 5.41
C ASN A 187 28.48 -37.81 6.52
N ASN A 188 28.55 -38.39 7.73
CA ASN A 188 27.78 -37.91 8.88
C ASN A 188 28.12 -36.46 9.22
N LEU A 189 29.40 -36.07 9.18
CA LEU A 189 29.81 -34.68 9.40
C LEU A 189 29.23 -33.75 8.32
N LEU A 190 29.29 -34.16 7.05
CA LEU A 190 28.74 -33.38 5.95
C LEU A 190 27.22 -33.23 6.02
N LEU A 191 26.49 -34.31 6.37
CA LEU A 191 25.04 -34.26 6.60
C LEU A 191 24.69 -33.40 7.80
N PHE A 192 25.49 -33.45 8.86
CA PHE A 192 25.28 -32.63 10.04
C PHE A 192 25.37 -31.12 9.73
N LEU A 193 26.24 -30.70 8.79
CA LEU A 193 26.29 -29.32 8.33
C LEU A 193 24.99 -28.85 7.68
N THR A 194 24.21 -29.73 7.05
CA THR A 194 22.92 -29.33 6.45
C THR A 194 21.94 -28.88 7.54
N ALA A 195 21.97 -29.52 8.72
CA ALA A 195 21.09 -29.17 9.83
C ALA A 195 21.44 -27.81 10.45
N ILE A 196 22.72 -27.58 10.79
CA ILE A 196 23.14 -26.35 11.50
C ILE A 196 22.71 -25.08 10.76
N TYR A 197 22.89 -25.05 9.44
CA TYR A 197 22.71 -23.83 8.65
C TYR A 197 21.29 -23.65 8.10
N SER A 198 20.37 -24.59 8.39
CA SER A 198 18.99 -24.48 7.90
C SER A 198 17.91 -24.47 8.97
N ASP A 199 18.29 -24.38 10.25
CA ASP A 199 17.40 -24.22 11.40
C ASP A 199 16.39 -23.05 11.24
N ASN A 200 16.89 -21.85 10.92
CA ASN A 200 16.02 -20.71 10.63
C ASN A 200 15.08 -20.93 9.43
N LEU A 201 15.52 -21.68 8.42
CA LEU A 201 14.68 -21.99 7.25
C LEU A 201 13.59 -23.00 7.62
N TYR A 202 13.94 -23.99 8.45
CA TYR A 202 13.02 -24.95 9.05
C TYR A 202 11.91 -24.23 9.83
N GLU A 203 12.26 -23.33 10.75
CA GLU A 203 11.26 -22.62 11.57
C GLU A 203 10.27 -21.81 10.72
N VAL A 204 10.79 -21.05 9.75
CA VAL A 204 9.98 -20.20 8.88
C VAL A 204 9.09 -21.06 7.97
N SER A 205 9.61 -22.14 7.38
CA SER A 205 8.84 -22.98 6.47
C SER A 205 7.76 -23.79 7.18
N HIS A 206 7.97 -24.14 8.44
CA HIS A 206 7.02 -24.92 9.25
C HIS A 206 6.02 -24.03 10.00
N ASP A 207 5.96 -22.74 9.69
CA ASP A 207 5.08 -21.77 10.36
C ASP A 207 5.32 -21.67 11.88
N LEU A 208 6.53 -22.00 12.35
CA LEU A 208 6.93 -21.87 13.76
C LEU A 208 7.30 -20.43 14.10
N THR A 209 7.85 -19.71 13.13
CA THR A 209 8.18 -18.28 13.24
C THR A 209 7.72 -17.49 12.01
N ASP A 210 7.56 -16.19 12.21
CA ASP A 210 7.36 -15.25 11.11
C ASP A 210 8.69 -14.91 10.44
N ILE A 211 8.63 -14.45 9.19
CA ILE A 211 9.81 -13.94 8.48
C ILE A 211 10.39 -12.76 9.27
N PRO A 212 11.70 -12.77 9.61
CA PRO A 212 12.33 -11.69 10.37
C PRO A 212 12.29 -10.37 9.59
N GLU A 213 12.42 -9.24 10.29
CA GLU A 213 12.50 -7.93 9.64
C GLU A 213 13.74 -7.81 8.74
N ASN A 214 14.86 -8.38 9.17
CA ASN A 214 16.08 -8.41 8.37
C ASN A 214 16.05 -9.59 7.37
N LEU A 215 15.55 -9.34 6.16
CA LEU A 215 15.49 -10.36 5.11
C LEU A 215 16.88 -10.82 4.62
N ASN A 216 17.98 -10.11 4.94
CA ASN A 216 19.32 -10.57 4.57
C ASN A 216 19.70 -11.84 5.34
N SER A 217 19.17 -12.03 6.56
CA SER A 217 19.35 -13.28 7.32
C SER A 217 18.80 -14.47 6.54
N ILE A 218 17.57 -14.36 6.04
CA ILE A 218 16.94 -15.42 5.24
C ILE A 218 17.70 -15.65 3.93
N TYR A 219 18.07 -14.57 3.22
CA TYR A 219 18.84 -14.70 1.99
C TYR A 219 20.17 -15.41 2.20
N ASN A 220 20.90 -15.05 3.27
CA ASN A 220 22.16 -15.70 3.62
C ASN A 220 21.95 -17.18 3.95
N ASN A 221 20.92 -17.54 4.72
CA ASN A 221 20.63 -18.95 5.03
C ASN A 221 20.32 -19.74 3.74
N VAL A 222 19.51 -19.18 2.81
CA VAL A 222 19.22 -19.80 1.51
C VAL A 222 20.50 -19.98 0.68
N LEU A 223 21.35 -18.96 0.61
CA LEU A 223 22.65 -19.05 -0.08
C LEU A 223 23.55 -20.12 0.55
N THR A 224 23.61 -20.18 1.88
CA THR A 224 24.41 -21.16 2.61
C THR A 224 23.88 -22.57 2.39
N THR A 225 22.56 -22.80 2.42
CA THR A 225 21.97 -24.11 2.06
C THR A 225 22.36 -24.50 0.63
N HIS A 226 22.23 -23.59 -0.34
CA HIS A 226 22.66 -23.86 -1.72
C HIS A 226 24.15 -24.21 -1.81
N GLN A 227 25.01 -23.48 -1.10
CA GLN A 227 26.44 -23.76 -1.06
C GLN A 227 26.77 -25.11 -0.41
N ILE A 228 26.10 -25.46 0.69
CA ILE A 228 26.28 -26.76 1.37
C ILE A 228 25.93 -27.90 0.41
N PHE A 229 24.78 -27.85 -0.26
CA PHE A 229 24.41 -28.89 -1.23
C PHE A 229 25.39 -29.00 -2.39
N LYS A 230 25.90 -27.86 -2.88
CA LYS A 230 26.97 -27.85 -3.88
C LYS A 230 28.26 -28.48 -3.35
N THR A 231 28.59 -28.25 -2.08
CA THR A 231 29.74 -28.86 -1.40
C THR A 231 29.54 -30.37 -1.24
N LEU A 232 28.36 -30.84 -0.83
CA LEU A 232 28.02 -32.27 -0.76
C LEU A 232 28.29 -32.94 -2.11
N GLU A 233 27.77 -32.37 -3.20
CA GLU A 233 27.95 -32.87 -4.56
C GLU A 233 29.42 -32.85 -4.99
N SER A 234 30.18 -31.82 -4.60
CA SER A 234 31.63 -31.75 -4.89
C SER A 234 32.46 -32.81 -4.17
N PHE A 235 31.97 -33.32 -3.03
CA PHE A 235 32.54 -34.45 -2.30
C PHE A 235 31.94 -35.79 -2.73
N GLU A 236 31.25 -35.82 -3.89
CA GLU A 236 30.65 -37.02 -4.47
C GLU A 236 29.52 -37.65 -3.61
N LEU A 237 28.92 -36.90 -2.68
CA LEU A 237 27.66 -37.33 -2.05
C LEU A 237 26.52 -37.25 -3.06
N ASN A 238 25.72 -38.31 -3.11
CA ASN A 238 24.51 -38.35 -3.89
C ASN A 238 23.41 -37.55 -3.19
N THR A 239 22.97 -36.44 -3.78
CA THR A 239 21.88 -35.59 -3.27
C THR A 239 20.51 -35.98 -3.82
N GLY A 240 20.45 -36.93 -4.77
CA GLY A 240 19.21 -37.43 -5.35
C GLY A 240 18.37 -36.33 -5.99
N THR A 241 17.17 -36.08 -5.46
CA THR A 241 16.28 -35.00 -5.91
C THR A 241 16.58 -33.65 -5.24
N LEU A 242 17.36 -33.65 -4.15
CA LEU A 242 17.73 -32.46 -3.39
C LEU A 242 19.00 -31.81 -3.96
N THR A 243 19.06 -31.58 -5.26
CA THR A 243 20.29 -31.07 -5.89
C THR A 243 20.51 -29.59 -5.64
N SER A 244 21.77 -29.14 -5.63
CA SER A 244 22.11 -27.72 -5.60
C SER A 244 21.50 -26.97 -6.81
N THR A 245 21.36 -27.65 -7.94
CA THR A 245 20.75 -27.06 -9.16
C THR A 245 19.29 -26.70 -8.95
N ASN A 246 18.54 -27.52 -8.23
CA ASN A 246 17.13 -27.24 -7.92
C ASN A 246 16.98 -26.04 -6.95
N LEU A 247 18.00 -25.73 -6.15
CA LEU A 247 18.01 -24.56 -5.27
C LEU A 247 18.32 -23.24 -6.00
N ASN A 248 18.77 -23.26 -7.26
CA ASN A 248 19.06 -22.03 -8.02
C ASN A 248 17.83 -21.11 -8.13
N GLU A 249 16.65 -21.70 -8.33
CA GLU A 249 15.39 -20.95 -8.42
C GLU A 249 15.03 -20.32 -7.08
N LEU A 250 15.20 -21.05 -5.97
CA LEU A 250 15.01 -20.51 -4.63
C LEU A 250 15.94 -19.32 -4.35
N VAL A 251 17.23 -19.45 -4.69
CA VAL A 251 18.22 -18.37 -4.54
C VAL A 251 17.79 -17.13 -5.32
N TYR A 252 17.43 -17.31 -6.59
CA TYR A 252 17.02 -16.22 -7.48
C TYR A 252 15.75 -15.52 -6.98
N ASN A 253 14.72 -16.29 -6.61
CA ASN A 253 13.45 -15.75 -6.11
C ASN A 253 13.64 -15.02 -4.78
N THR A 254 14.42 -15.60 -3.86
CA THR A 254 14.75 -14.98 -2.56
C THR A 254 15.48 -13.65 -2.75
N GLU A 255 16.48 -13.59 -3.63
CA GLU A 255 17.18 -12.34 -3.96
C GLU A 255 16.22 -11.27 -4.49
N ALA A 256 15.31 -11.66 -5.38
CA ALA A 256 14.33 -10.73 -5.95
C ALA A 256 13.39 -10.15 -4.89
N PHE A 257 12.88 -10.99 -3.98
CA PHE A 257 12.04 -10.56 -2.86
C PHE A 257 12.80 -9.62 -1.91
N VAL A 258 14.01 -10.00 -1.50
CA VAL A 258 14.86 -9.22 -0.59
C VAL A 258 15.19 -7.85 -1.18
N ARG A 259 15.61 -7.82 -2.46
CA ARG A 259 15.90 -6.57 -3.17
C ARG A 259 14.69 -5.64 -3.18
N LYS A 260 13.52 -6.15 -3.56
CA LYS A 260 12.30 -5.35 -3.67
C LYS A 260 11.83 -4.83 -2.30
N TYR A 261 11.93 -5.63 -1.25
CA TYR A 261 11.64 -5.20 0.12
C TYR A 261 12.51 -4.01 0.54
N TYR A 262 13.82 -4.10 0.33
CA TYR A 262 14.74 -3.02 0.70
C TYR A 262 14.62 -1.78 -0.20
N GLU A 263 14.29 -1.93 -1.47
CA GLU A 263 13.92 -0.81 -2.35
C GLU A 263 12.71 -0.06 -1.77
N ASN A 264 11.66 -0.77 -1.39
CA ASN A 264 10.47 -0.17 -0.77
C ASN A 264 10.81 0.50 0.57
N GLN A 265 11.61 -0.14 1.43
CA GLN A 265 12.07 0.48 2.69
C GLN A 265 12.87 1.76 2.45
N ALA A 266 13.74 1.80 1.44
CA ALA A 266 14.51 2.99 1.10
C ALA A 266 13.61 4.14 0.61
N VAL A 267 12.54 3.83 -0.13
CA VAL A 267 11.55 4.84 -0.54
C VAL A 267 10.76 5.34 0.68
N ILE A 268 10.29 4.45 1.55
CA ILE A 268 9.59 4.83 2.80
C ILE A 268 10.47 5.76 3.64
N ALA A 269 11.72 5.37 3.91
CA ALA A 269 12.69 6.17 4.65
C ALA A 269 12.87 7.57 4.07
N LYS A 270 12.94 7.67 2.74
CA LYS A 270 13.07 8.95 2.04
C LYS A 270 11.81 9.80 2.16
N LEU A 271 10.63 9.19 2.15
CA LEU A 271 9.33 9.87 2.23
C LEU A 271 9.01 10.33 3.67
N THR A 272 9.34 9.54 4.69
CA THR A 272 9.06 9.86 6.09
C THR A 272 10.15 10.71 6.75
N GLY A 273 11.33 10.79 6.13
CA GLY A 273 12.51 11.42 6.74
C GLY A 273 13.14 10.57 7.84
N GLU A 274 12.65 9.34 8.05
CA GLU A 274 13.26 8.38 8.96
C GLU A 274 14.47 7.75 8.26
N THR A 275 15.68 8.12 8.66
CA THR A 275 16.86 7.35 8.28
C THR A 275 16.85 6.03 9.02
N TYR A 276 16.62 4.92 8.31
CA TYR A 276 16.95 3.59 8.82
C TYR A 276 18.44 3.59 9.17
N GLU A 277 18.74 3.53 10.47
CA GLU A 277 20.09 3.22 10.93
C GLU A 277 20.46 1.88 10.30
N LYS A 278 21.52 1.88 9.48
CA LYS A 278 22.16 0.66 9.01
C LYS A 278 22.53 -0.15 10.26
N SER A 279 21.78 -1.21 10.54
CA SER A 279 22.22 -2.23 11.48
C SER A 279 23.45 -2.90 10.87
N GLU A 280 24.60 -2.68 11.51
CA GLU A 280 25.85 -3.42 11.29
C GLU A 280 25.66 -4.93 11.41
#